data_AF-A0A1C3KA76-F1
#
_entry.id   AF-A0A1C3KA76-F1
#
_cell.length_a   1.000
_cell.length_b   1.000
_cell.length_c   1.000
_cell.angle_alpha   90.00
_cell.angle_beta   90.00
_cell.angle_gamma   90.00
#
_symmetry.space_group_name_H-M   'P 1'
#
loop_
_entity.id
_entity.type
_entity.pdbx_description
1 polymer ?
#
loop_
_entity_poly.entity_id
_entity_poly.type
_entity_poly.pdbx_seq_one_letter_code
_entity_poly.pdbx_strand_id
1 'polypeptide(L)'
;MKITTKALGRTLTALHYLLIVVVITPPINVSYYCSCFYTEKSIYMNREKNGKNSTYRVFVSKPAQKKSNQLRTKIIINKRKKEENEKNKQSRMDDFKLTSNYKLIEELIDEYPYKLPDYNIDKEPFIILKDKIKGEYLKGYELPFNLIDPVKYELLKLIGKICDPFKPLCSHSLTPRLFISKLFTNRSVITYDDFCYKLEYKINFYMPSYTELFKYEKELLWKEWIAIRNLKEVSPVTPLDDHERVDRILEEGETTLPIVIKKTNREINSQGIHPSILKMFFDFLNIEKCEKVLKRDNAFLKLETIKNQIKNREFLEGIRPDYLYIMFNKKANEYYSNFNEKEFEKTYQEAVNYNNMTQKMISENSLYKKQRKQFSEQTKKSLMKFYDIQLPSFFKEYIKKKEENYKLIQARIKRMIDNKYLKRKQRRDEKALLGNTPAALEASGHKTDLA
;
A
#
# COMPACT_ATOMS: atom_id res chain seq x y z
N MET A 1 37.68 56.50 -54.47
CA MET A 1 37.30 55.60 -53.35
C MET A 1 36.20 56.27 -52.53
N LYS A 2 34.94 55.91 -52.75
CA LYS A 2 33.81 56.35 -51.92
C LYS A 2 33.25 55.10 -51.23
N ILE A 3 33.73 54.82 -50.02
CA ILE A 3 33.15 53.80 -49.16
C ILE A 3 31.82 54.37 -48.67
N THR A 4 30.73 53.80 -49.18
CA THR A 4 29.36 54.24 -48.88
C THR A 4 29.01 53.97 -47.42
N THR A 5 28.65 55.03 -46.72
CA THR A 5 28.21 55.14 -45.32
C THR A 5 26.95 54.33 -44.95
N LYS A 6 26.39 53.52 -45.87
CA LYS A 6 25.20 52.69 -45.62
C LYS A 6 25.47 51.43 -44.78
N ALA A 7 26.70 50.94 -44.73
CA ALA A 7 27.04 49.73 -43.97
C ALA A 7 27.14 49.97 -42.46
N LEU A 8 27.61 51.14 -42.02
CA LEU A 8 27.74 51.48 -40.60
C LEU A 8 26.40 51.81 -39.91
N GLY A 9 25.41 52.32 -40.65
CA GLY A 9 24.08 52.62 -40.07
C GLY A 9 23.31 51.36 -39.67
N ARG A 10 23.45 50.27 -40.44
CA ARG A 10 22.72 49.00 -40.19
C ARG A 10 23.28 48.20 -39.03
N THR A 11 24.59 48.27 -38.78
CA THR A 11 25.22 47.58 -37.64
C THR A 11 24.92 48.28 -36.32
N LEU A 12 24.83 49.62 -36.32
CA LEU A 12 24.44 50.41 -35.15
C LEU A 12 22.97 50.20 -34.76
N THR A 13 22.04 50.12 -35.73
CA THR A 13 20.64 49.82 -35.44
C THR A 13 20.42 48.38 -34.96
N ALA A 14 21.18 47.42 -35.48
CA ALA A 14 21.12 46.03 -35.02
C ALA A 14 21.66 45.88 -33.59
N LEU A 15 22.75 46.57 -33.25
CA LEU A 15 23.30 46.61 -31.89
C LEU A 15 22.36 47.30 -30.89
N HIS A 16 21.68 48.37 -31.29
CA HIS A 16 20.69 49.03 -30.43
C HIS A 16 19.45 48.15 -30.21
N TYR A 17 18.97 47.42 -31.23
CA TYR A 17 17.89 46.45 -31.04
C TYR A 17 18.31 45.28 -30.14
N LEU A 18 19.56 44.81 -30.24
CA LEU A 18 20.08 43.74 -29.38
C LEU A 18 20.24 44.20 -27.93
N LEU A 19 20.68 45.44 -27.71
CA LEU A 19 20.75 46.06 -26.38
C LEU A 19 19.36 46.29 -25.77
N ILE A 20 18.37 46.72 -26.56
CA ILE A 20 17.00 46.94 -26.07
C ILE A 20 16.30 45.60 -25.75
N VAL A 21 16.58 44.53 -26.52
CA VAL A 21 16.07 43.18 -26.21
C VAL A 21 16.72 42.60 -24.94
N VAL A 22 17.98 42.92 -24.66
CA VAL A 22 18.68 42.47 -23.45
C VAL A 22 18.30 43.28 -22.21
N VAL A 23 17.83 44.52 -22.35
CA VAL A 23 17.52 45.42 -21.22
C VAL A 23 16.04 45.38 -20.79
N ILE A 24 15.12 44.87 -21.61
CA ILE A 24 13.68 44.80 -21.28
C ILE A 24 13.22 43.41 -20.80
N THR A 25 14.09 42.39 -20.76
CA THR A 25 13.80 41.16 -20.01
C THR A 25 14.25 41.31 -18.56
N PRO A 26 13.37 41.55 -17.58
CA PRO A 26 13.74 41.34 -16.19
C PRO A 26 14.17 39.89 -16.02
N PRO A 27 15.15 39.57 -15.15
CA PRO A 27 15.43 38.19 -14.78
C PRO A 27 14.23 37.71 -13.96
N ILE A 28 13.22 37.18 -14.64
CA ILE A 28 12.18 36.37 -14.03
C ILE A 28 12.87 35.09 -13.59
N ASN A 29 13.48 35.15 -12.42
CA ASN A 29 13.88 34.01 -11.62
C ASN A 29 12.62 33.39 -10.99
N VAL A 30 11.59 33.17 -11.80
CA VAL A 30 10.46 32.31 -11.44
C VAL A 30 10.85 30.94 -11.94
N SER A 31 11.56 30.22 -11.07
CA SER A 31 11.65 28.79 -11.18
C SER A 31 10.25 28.21 -10.95
N TYR A 32 9.49 28.02 -12.03
CA TYR A 32 8.38 27.08 -12.05
C TYR A 32 8.97 25.67 -11.94
N TYR A 33 9.29 25.26 -10.72
CA TYR A 33 9.62 23.88 -10.41
C TYR A 33 8.32 23.06 -10.36
N CYS A 34 7.88 22.60 -11.52
CA CYS A 34 6.95 21.49 -11.64
C CYS A 34 7.71 20.20 -11.25
N SER A 35 7.47 19.72 -10.03
CA SER A 35 8.18 18.58 -9.43
C SER A 35 7.36 17.29 -9.46
N CYS A 36 6.68 17.00 -10.57
CA CYS A 36 6.11 15.69 -10.82
C CYS A 36 6.97 15.00 -11.89
N PHE A 37 7.72 13.98 -11.46
CA PHE A 37 8.55 13.08 -12.28
C PHE A 37 9.92 13.58 -12.73
N TYR A 38 10.82 13.85 -11.77
CA TYR A 38 12.20 13.36 -11.92
C TYR A 38 12.31 11.98 -11.27
N THR A 39 12.12 10.92 -12.06
CA THR A 39 12.98 9.76 -11.91
C THR A 39 14.24 10.06 -12.70
N GLU A 40 15.24 10.70 -12.09
CA GLU A 40 16.66 10.43 -12.38
C GLU A 40 17.62 11.12 -11.39
N LYS A 41 18.53 10.30 -10.86
CA LYS A 41 19.94 10.60 -10.52
C LYS A 41 20.35 11.44 -9.29
N SER A 42 19.49 12.18 -8.58
CA SER A 42 19.96 12.92 -7.38
C SER A 42 20.00 12.11 -6.06
N ILE A 43 19.43 10.90 -6.02
CA ILE A 43 19.52 10.00 -4.84
C ILE A 43 20.87 9.24 -4.79
N TYR A 44 21.69 9.30 -5.83
CA TYR A 44 22.98 8.61 -5.87
C TYR A 44 24.16 9.41 -5.29
N MET A 45 24.03 10.72 -5.05
CA MET A 45 25.17 11.55 -4.61
C MET A 45 25.31 11.73 -3.08
N ASN A 46 24.40 11.18 -2.28
CA ASN A 46 24.50 11.23 -0.81
C ASN A 46 24.72 9.86 -0.14
N ARG A 47 25.07 8.83 -0.91
CA ARG A 47 25.43 7.49 -0.39
C ARG A 47 26.91 7.15 -0.46
N GLU A 48 27.77 8.01 -1.00
CA GLU A 48 29.21 7.73 -1.13
C GLU A 48 30.08 8.22 0.03
N LYS A 49 29.54 9.00 0.98
CA LYS A 49 30.39 9.58 2.03
C LYS A 49 30.64 8.73 3.26
N ASN A 50 30.07 7.53 3.42
CA ASN A 50 30.42 6.67 4.56
C ASN A 50 30.27 5.17 4.24
N GLY A 51 31.39 4.53 3.85
CA GLY A 51 31.74 3.20 4.33
C GLY A 51 31.26 1.97 3.55
N LYS A 52 32.15 1.49 2.65
CA LYS A 52 32.41 0.08 2.28
C LYS A 52 31.38 -0.65 1.41
N ASN A 53 31.75 -0.77 0.12
CA ASN A 53 31.52 -1.90 -0.80
C ASN A 53 30.23 -2.74 -0.60
N SER A 54 29.21 -2.47 -1.41
CA SER A 54 28.29 -3.53 -1.82
C SER A 54 28.16 -3.55 -3.33
N THR A 55 28.99 -4.38 -3.97
CA THR A 55 28.69 -4.95 -5.27
C THR A 55 27.32 -5.66 -5.20
N TYR A 56 26.49 -5.49 -6.23
CA TYR A 56 25.20 -6.16 -6.34
C TYR A 56 25.39 -7.69 -6.28
N ARG A 57 25.21 -8.29 -5.09
CA ARG A 57 25.07 -9.74 -4.96
C ARG A 57 23.61 -10.10 -5.24
N VAL A 58 23.41 -10.81 -6.35
CA VAL A 58 22.19 -11.57 -6.61
C VAL A 58 22.04 -12.59 -5.47
N PHE A 59 21.07 -12.38 -4.59
CA PHE A 59 20.73 -13.37 -3.57
C PHE A 59 19.91 -14.48 -4.24
N VAL A 60 20.62 -15.51 -4.73
CA VAL A 60 20.00 -16.80 -5.01
C VAL A 60 19.66 -17.43 -3.66
N SER A 61 18.39 -17.80 -3.46
CA SER A 61 17.96 -18.50 -2.24
C SER A 61 18.78 -19.77 -2.06
N LYS A 62 19.58 -19.83 -0.99
CA LYS A 62 20.14 -21.11 -0.55
C LYS A 62 18.97 -22.05 -0.21
N PRO A 63 19.01 -23.33 -0.61
CA PRO A 63 17.99 -24.29 -0.20
C PRO A 63 17.95 -24.35 1.33
N ALA A 64 16.73 -24.44 1.87
CA ALA A 64 16.47 -24.45 3.30
C ALA A 64 17.27 -25.57 3.99
N GLN A 65 18.38 -25.22 4.64
CA GLN A 65 19.02 -26.10 5.61
C GLN A 65 18.05 -26.26 6.78
N LYS A 66 17.50 -27.48 6.91
CA LYS A 66 16.83 -27.92 8.14
C LYS A 66 17.73 -27.57 9.32
N LYS A 67 17.27 -26.68 10.21
CA LYS A 67 17.91 -26.43 11.49
C LYS A 67 17.80 -27.71 12.33
N SER A 68 18.79 -28.58 12.21
CA SER A 68 18.97 -29.69 13.13
C SER A 68 19.45 -29.15 14.47
N ASN A 69 18.68 -29.42 15.52
CA ASN A 69 19.09 -29.46 16.92
C ASN A 69 20.05 -28.36 17.40
N GLN A 70 19.54 -27.13 17.56
CA GLN A 70 20.07 -26.28 18.63
C GLN A 70 19.34 -26.65 19.92
N LEU A 71 20.11 -27.33 20.76
CA LEU A 71 19.80 -27.81 22.09
C LEU A 71 18.90 -26.86 22.89
N ARG A 72 17.95 -27.49 23.60
CA ARG A 72 17.24 -26.96 24.75
C ARG A 72 18.25 -26.47 25.80
N THR A 73 18.71 -25.23 25.69
CA THR A 73 19.28 -24.51 26.83
C THR A 73 18.28 -23.45 27.25
N LYS A 74 17.77 -23.58 28.48
CA LYS A 74 16.93 -22.59 29.14
C LYS A 74 17.63 -21.22 29.00
N ILE A 75 17.03 -20.31 28.24
CA ILE A 75 17.49 -18.92 28.15
C ILE A 75 17.16 -18.27 29.50
N ILE A 76 18.08 -18.37 30.45
CA ILE A 76 18.09 -17.51 31.64
C ILE A 76 18.57 -16.14 31.13
N ILE A 77 17.62 -15.29 30.73
CA ILE A 77 17.89 -13.89 30.47
C ILE A 77 18.30 -13.28 31.82
N ASN A 78 19.59 -12.99 31.99
CA ASN A 78 20.12 -12.31 33.17
C ASN A 78 19.30 -11.04 33.43
N LYS A 79 18.61 -10.94 34.58
CA LYS A 79 17.80 -9.77 34.98
C LYS A 79 18.55 -8.45 34.75
N ARG A 80 19.86 -8.44 35.05
CA ARG A 80 20.76 -7.31 34.83
C ARG A 80 20.83 -6.83 33.37
N LYS A 81 20.82 -7.72 32.38
CA LYS A 81 20.81 -7.33 30.96
C LYS A 81 19.46 -6.80 30.48
N LYS A 82 18.36 -7.18 31.14
CA LYS A 82 17.04 -6.55 30.90
C LYS A 82 17.00 -5.16 31.49
N GLU A 83 17.41 -5.02 32.75
CA GLU A 83 17.46 -3.75 33.46
C GLU A 83 18.41 -2.74 32.80
N GLU A 84 19.56 -3.19 32.29
CA GLU A 84 20.51 -2.32 31.58
C GLU A 84 19.99 -1.87 30.21
N ASN A 85 19.27 -2.75 29.48
CA ASN A 85 18.58 -2.37 28.25
C ASN A 85 17.39 -1.43 28.50
N GLU A 86 16.71 -1.57 29.63
CA GLU A 86 15.64 -0.66 30.06
C GLU A 86 16.22 0.69 30.48
N LYS A 87 17.29 0.72 31.28
CA LYS A 87 18.02 1.94 31.64
C LYS A 87 18.57 2.67 30.42
N ASN A 88 19.15 1.96 29.45
CA ASN A 88 19.66 2.55 28.21
C ASN A 88 18.54 3.05 27.27
N LYS A 89 17.33 2.48 27.34
CA LYS A 89 16.16 3.03 26.66
C LYS A 89 15.65 4.28 27.37
N GLN A 90 15.62 4.26 28.69
CA GLN A 90 15.18 5.38 29.53
C GLN A 90 16.11 6.59 29.34
N SER A 91 17.43 6.40 29.40
CA SER A 91 18.42 7.48 29.20
C SER A 91 18.31 8.13 27.82
N ARG A 92 18.12 7.32 26.76
CA ARG A 92 17.89 7.85 25.40
C ARG A 92 16.56 8.59 25.26
N MET A 93 15.53 8.20 26.02
CA MET A 93 14.26 8.93 26.05
C MET A 93 14.41 10.26 26.78
N ASP A 94 15.19 10.29 27.87
CA ASP A 94 15.38 11.50 28.69
C ASP A 94 16.32 12.52 28.02
N ASP A 95 17.36 12.06 27.30
CA ASP A 95 18.21 12.92 26.45
C ASP A 95 17.40 13.56 25.30
N PHE A 96 16.37 12.87 24.82
CA PHE A 96 15.50 13.36 23.75
C PHE A 96 14.45 14.35 24.24
N LYS A 97 14.00 14.25 25.50
CA LYS A 97 13.14 15.26 26.14
C LYS A 97 13.84 16.61 26.34
N LEU A 98 15.17 16.62 26.31
CA LEU A 98 15.98 17.83 26.46
C LEU A 98 16.24 18.55 25.12
N THR A 99 15.84 17.97 23.98
CA THR A 99 16.14 18.54 22.66
C THR A 99 15.25 19.76 22.35
N SER A 100 15.78 20.75 21.63
CA SER A 100 15.03 21.95 21.23
C SER A 100 13.73 21.64 20.48
N ASN A 101 13.74 20.61 19.64
CA ASN A 101 12.55 20.14 18.93
C ASN A 101 11.47 19.61 19.89
N TYR A 102 11.85 18.97 20.99
CA TYR A 102 10.91 18.45 21.98
C TYR A 102 10.25 19.60 22.76
N LYS A 103 11.01 20.64 23.13
CA LYS A 103 10.46 21.85 23.76
C LYS A 103 9.50 22.60 22.84
N LEU A 104 9.84 22.76 21.55
CA LEU A 104 8.92 23.33 20.55
C LEU A 104 7.63 22.50 20.42
N ILE A 105 7.73 21.17 20.58
CA ILE A 105 6.57 20.27 20.55
C ILE A 105 5.74 20.42 21.82
N GLU A 106 6.35 20.52 23.00
CA GLU A 106 5.63 20.78 24.27
C GLU A 106 4.95 22.15 24.25
N GLU A 107 5.63 23.22 23.83
CA GLU A 107 5.09 24.59 23.73
C GLU A 107 3.92 24.69 22.72
N LEU A 108 3.97 23.97 21.59
CA LEU A 108 2.86 23.88 20.63
C LEU A 108 1.66 23.06 21.16
N ILE A 109 1.85 22.32 22.25
CA ILE A 109 0.88 21.39 22.83
C ILE A 109 0.33 21.92 24.17
N ASP A 110 0.96 22.89 24.83
CA ASP A 110 0.52 23.48 26.11
C ASP A 110 -0.88 24.12 26.07
N GLU A 111 -1.46 24.34 24.90
CA GLU A 111 -2.88 24.71 24.72
C GLU A 111 -3.87 23.55 24.98
N TYR A 112 -3.40 22.32 25.21
CA TYR A 112 -4.23 21.11 25.25
C TYR A 112 -4.20 20.44 26.62
N PRO A 113 -5.32 20.52 27.35
CA PRO A 113 -5.97 19.27 27.69
C PRO A 113 -7.49 19.35 27.49
N TYR A 114 -8.03 18.54 26.59
CA TYR A 114 -9.48 18.28 26.57
C TYR A 114 -9.84 17.30 27.69
N LYS A 115 -10.55 17.77 28.72
CA LYS A 115 -11.58 16.92 29.33
C LYS A 115 -12.64 16.71 28.26
N LEU A 116 -13.21 15.51 28.14
CA LEU A 116 -14.45 15.34 27.36
C LEU A 116 -15.46 16.36 27.93
N PRO A 117 -15.93 17.34 27.14
CA PRO A 117 -17.02 18.18 27.59
C PRO A 117 -18.24 17.29 27.82
N ASP A 118 -19.05 17.60 28.83
CA ASP A 118 -20.35 16.95 29.00
C ASP A 118 -21.19 17.26 27.77
N TYR A 119 -21.21 16.33 26.81
CA TYR A 119 -21.88 16.53 25.54
C TYR A 119 -23.38 16.33 25.76
N ASN A 120 -24.15 17.40 25.65
CA ASN A 120 -25.60 17.33 25.83
C ASN A 120 -26.24 16.82 24.52
N ILE A 121 -26.34 15.49 24.44
CA ILE A 121 -26.80 14.70 23.30
C ILE A 121 -28.16 15.17 22.78
N ASP A 122 -29.04 15.67 23.66
CA ASP A 122 -30.43 15.99 23.35
C ASP A 122 -30.64 17.16 22.37
N LYS A 123 -29.57 17.88 21.99
CA LYS A 123 -29.64 19.04 21.08
C LYS A 123 -29.33 18.73 19.62
N GLU A 124 -28.90 17.52 19.27
CA GLU A 124 -28.61 17.19 17.86
C GLU A 124 -29.89 16.85 17.08
N PRO A 125 -30.20 17.56 15.98
CA PRO A 125 -31.47 17.42 15.24
C PRO A 125 -31.66 16.03 14.61
N PHE A 126 -30.58 15.27 14.47
CA PHE A 126 -30.55 13.95 13.82
C PHE A 126 -31.18 12.84 14.67
N ILE A 127 -31.31 13.03 15.99
CA ILE A 127 -31.95 12.05 16.89
C ILE A 127 -33.43 11.85 16.53
N ILE A 128 -34.09 12.91 16.08
CA ILE A 128 -35.52 12.91 15.72
C ILE A 128 -35.76 12.13 14.41
N LEU A 129 -34.76 12.07 13.53
CA LEU A 129 -34.86 11.41 12.21
C LEU A 129 -34.58 9.91 12.26
N LYS A 130 -34.05 9.40 13.39
CA LYS A 130 -33.55 8.02 13.56
C LYS A 130 -34.53 6.94 13.08
N ASP A 131 -35.83 7.15 13.24
CA ASP A 131 -36.85 6.12 12.96
C ASP A 131 -37.78 6.46 11.78
N LYS A 132 -37.47 7.52 11.00
CA LYS A 132 -38.33 8.01 9.90
C LYS A 132 -37.61 8.17 8.56
N ILE A 133 -36.42 7.56 8.40
CA ILE A 133 -35.68 7.62 7.13
C ILE A 133 -36.39 6.71 6.10
N LYS A 134 -37.00 7.32 5.08
CA LYS A 134 -37.46 6.63 3.87
C LYS A 134 -36.53 6.96 2.71
N GLY A 135 -36.35 6.00 1.79
CA GLY A 135 -35.52 6.17 0.59
C GLY A 135 -35.88 7.41 -0.24
N GLU A 136 -37.17 7.78 -0.26
CA GLU A 136 -37.71 8.93 -0.98
C GLU A 136 -37.15 10.29 -0.53
N TYR A 137 -36.70 10.39 0.73
CA TYR A 137 -36.20 11.64 1.30
C TYR A 137 -34.67 11.79 1.19
N LEU A 138 -33.98 10.75 0.75
CA LEU A 138 -32.52 10.74 0.64
C LEU A 138 -32.10 11.37 -0.68
N LYS A 139 -31.43 12.52 -0.60
CA LYS A 139 -30.97 13.30 -1.76
C LYS A 139 -29.46 13.18 -1.90
N GLY A 140 -29.00 12.55 -2.96
CA GLY A 140 -27.57 12.41 -3.27
C GLY A 140 -27.28 11.10 -4.00
N TYR A 141 -26.09 11.02 -4.61
CA TYR A 141 -25.63 9.79 -5.27
C TYR A 141 -24.97 8.82 -4.27
N GLU A 142 -24.38 9.35 -3.20
CA GLU A 142 -23.55 8.62 -2.23
C GLU A 142 -23.86 9.02 -0.77
N LEU A 143 -23.54 8.13 0.19
CA LEU A 143 -23.59 8.42 1.63
C LEU A 143 -22.79 9.70 1.96
N PRO A 144 -23.29 10.60 2.84
CA PRO A 144 -24.43 10.48 3.76
C PRO A 144 -25.72 11.16 3.26
N PHE A 145 -25.93 11.29 1.94
CA PHE A 145 -27.15 11.90 1.35
C PHE A 145 -27.58 13.26 1.95
N ASN A 146 -26.58 14.09 2.28
CA ASN A 146 -26.73 15.41 2.90
C ASN A 146 -27.40 15.43 4.30
N LEU A 147 -27.50 14.28 4.98
CA LEU A 147 -28.06 14.20 6.34
C LEU A 147 -27.03 14.40 7.44
N ILE A 148 -25.73 14.38 7.14
CA ILE A 148 -24.67 14.66 8.11
C ILE A 148 -23.93 15.93 7.68
N ASP A 149 -23.53 16.74 8.66
CA ASP A 149 -22.64 17.88 8.42
C ASP A 149 -21.39 17.45 7.63
N PRO A 150 -21.07 18.10 6.48
CA PRO A 150 -19.95 17.71 5.64
C PRO A 150 -18.62 17.61 6.39
N VAL A 151 -18.33 18.56 7.29
CA VAL A 151 -17.06 18.56 8.03
C VAL A 151 -17.01 17.43 9.04
N LYS A 152 -18.10 17.21 9.80
CA LYS A 152 -18.22 16.05 10.71
C LYS A 152 -18.07 14.72 9.96
N TYR A 153 -18.62 14.60 8.74
CA TYR A 153 -18.49 13.41 7.91
C TYR A 153 -17.05 13.18 7.40
N GLU A 154 -16.38 14.21 6.91
CA GLU A 154 -14.98 14.10 6.48
C GLU A 154 -14.04 13.73 7.63
N LEU A 155 -14.29 14.26 8.82
CA LEU A 155 -13.57 13.88 10.03
C LEU A 155 -13.83 12.44 10.44
N LEU A 156 -15.07 11.95 10.31
CA LEU A 156 -15.39 10.54 10.53
C LEU A 156 -14.54 9.66 9.59
N LYS A 157 -14.50 9.98 8.28
CA LYS A 157 -13.69 9.24 7.28
C LYS A 157 -12.21 9.23 7.64
N LEU A 158 -11.66 10.37 8.03
CA LEU A 158 -10.27 10.51 8.45
C LEU A 158 -9.98 9.65 9.69
N ILE A 159 -10.79 9.78 10.74
CA ILE A 159 -10.62 9.09 12.02
C ILE A 159 -10.72 7.57 11.82
N GLY A 160 -11.71 7.08 11.07
CA GLY A 160 -11.87 5.66 10.80
C GLY A 160 -10.74 5.02 9.97
N LYS A 161 -9.94 5.82 9.25
CA LYS A 161 -8.71 5.37 8.59
C LYS A 161 -7.50 5.38 9.53
N ILE A 162 -7.36 6.42 10.36
CA ILE A 162 -6.22 6.57 11.26
C ILE A 162 -6.25 5.56 12.41
N CYS A 163 -7.43 5.32 12.97
CA CYS A 163 -7.68 4.42 14.08
C CYS A 163 -7.26 2.97 13.82
N ASP A 164 -7.09 2.19 14.90
CA ASP A 164 -6.61 0.83 14.75
C ASP A 164 -7.71 -0.10 14.23
N PRO A 165 -7.47 -0.84 13.14
CA PRO A 165 -8.51 -1.63 12.48
C PRO A 165 -8.78 -2.91 13.26
N PHE A 166 -10.01 -3.07 13.75
CA PHE A 166 -10.56 -4.33 14.22
C PHE A 166 -11.32 -5.01 13.08
N LYS A 167 -10.54 -5.64 12.19
CA LYS A 167 -11.07 -6.20 10.95
C LYS A 167 -12.07 -7.31 11.23
N PRO A 168 -13.18 -7.39 10.47
CA PRO A 168 -13.54 -6.57 9.31
C PRO A 168 -14.54 -5.43 9.59
N LEU A 169 -14.96 -5.24 10.84
CA LEU A 169 -16.16 -4.46 11.16
C LEU A 169 -15.83 -3.03 11.58
N CYS A 170 -14.95 -2.86 12.56
CA CYS A 170 -14.82 -1.59 13.26
C CYS A 170 -13.37 -1.16 13.44
N SER A 171 -13.16 0.04 13.95
CA SER A 171 -11.88 0.54 14.44
C SER A 171 -11.95 0.90 15.93
N HIS A 172 -10.79 0.83 16.59
CA HIS A 172 -10.59 1.17 18.01
C HIS A 172 -9.67 2.39 18.13
N SER A 173 -9.30 2.77 19.35
CA SER A 173 -8.37 3.86 19.63
C SER A 173 -7.07 3.81 18.82
N LEU A 174 -6.57 4.98 18.46
CA LEU A 174 -5.35 5.19 17.71
C LEU A 174 -4.12 4.90 18.57
N THR A 175 -3.37 3.84 18.26
CA THR A 175 -2.03 3.65 18.84
C THR A 175 -0.97 4.35 17.98
N PRO A 176 -0.25 5.36 18.50
CA PRO A 176 0.74 6.12 17.71
C PRO A 176 1.75 5.23 16.98
N ARG A 177 2.24 4.18 17.66
CA ARG A 177 3.20 3.23 17.09
C ARG A 177 2.65 2.48 15.89
N LEU A 178 1.42 1.96 15.99
CA LEU A 178 0.78 1.20 14.91
C LEU A 178 0.49 2.12 13.73
N PHE A 179 -0.08 3.29 13.98
CA PHE A 179 -0.37 4.26 12.92
C PHE A 179 0.88 4.74 12.18
N ILE A 180 1.93 5.15 12.92
CA ILE A 180 3.19 5.58 12.31
C ILE A 180 3.82 4.43 11.51
N SER A 181 3.74 3.19 11.99
CA SER A 181 4.23 2.04 11.22
C SER A 181 3.44 1.83 9.91
N LYS A 182 2.12 2.05 9.90
CA LYS A 182 1.29 1.93 8.69
C LYS A 182 1.61 3.06 7.71
N LEU A 183 1.74 4.28 8.22
CA LEU A 183 1.96 5.48 7.42
C LEU A 183 3.38 5.54 6.85
N PHE A 184 4.41 5.24 7.63
CA PHE A 184 5.80 5.35 7.18
C PHE A 184 6.38 4.05 6.63
N THR A 185 5.78 2.91 6.96
CA THR A 185 6.34 1.57 6.73
C THR A 185 7.78 1.48 7.26
N ASN A 186 8.78 1.44 6.37
CA ASN A 186 10.20 1.41 6.71
C ASN A 186 10.93 2.72 6.39
N ARG A 187 10.23 3.76 5.91
CA ARG A 187 10.83 5.06 5.58
C ARG A 187 10.91 5.92 6.84
N SER A 188 11.93 6.78 6.91
CA SER A 188 12.05 7.83 7.93
C SER A 188 11.33 9.12 7.52
N VAL A 189 11.11 9.30 6.22
CA VAL A 189 10.56 10.53 5.63
C VAL A 189 9.59 10.17 4.50
N ILE A 190 8.48 10.90 4.40
CA ILE A 190 7.50 10.77 3.31
C ILE A 190 7.12 12.15 2.76
N THR A 191 6.76 12.22 1.48
CA THR A 191 6.23 13.43 0.86
C THR A 191 4.71 13.57 1.10
N TYR A 192 4.15 14.74 0.81
CA TYR A 192 2.70 14.96 0.85
C TYR A 192 1.93 13.99 -0.07
N ASP A 193 2.42 13.75 -1.27
CA ASP A 193 1.77 12.82 -2.22
C ASP A 193 1.80 11.38 -1.71
N ASP A 194 2.94 10.94 -1.16
CA ASP A 194 3.08 9.63 -0.53
C ASP A 194 2.13 9.48 0.67
N PHE A 195 1.92 10.57 1.42
CA PHE A 195 1.01 10.62 2.55
C PHE A 195 -0.45 10.47 2.12
N CYS A 196 -0.89 11.26 1.12
CA CYS A 196 -2.25 11.19 0.58
C CYS A 196 -2.51 9.80 -0.02
N TYR A 197 -1.59 9.29 -0.85
CA TYR A 197 -1.71 7.95 -1.43
C TYR A 197 -1.88 6.85 -0.37
N LYS A 198 -1.13 6.93 0.74
CA LYS A 198 -1.23 5.91 1.80
C LYS A 198 -2.53 6.01 2.58
N LEU A 199 -2.94 7.21 2.97
CA LEU A 199 -4.20 7.39 3.71
C LEU A 199 -5.41 7.00 2.88
N GLU A 200 -5.47 7.44 1.63
CA GLU A 200 -6.64 7.19 0.78
C GLU A 200 -6.68 5.75 0.27
N TYR A 201 -5.57 5.26 -0.32
CA TYR A 201 -5.56 3.99 -1.06
C TYR A 201 -4.98 2.80 -0.30
N LYS A 202 -4.05 3.00 0.64
CA LYS A 202 -3.42 1.86 1.37
C LYS A 202 -4.13 1.54 2.67
N ILE A 203 -4.69 2.54 3.35
CA ILE A 203 -5.31 2.39 4.65
C ILE A 203 -6.82 2.34 4.47
N ASN A 204 -7.41 1.19 4.79
CA ASN A 204 -8.85 1.00 4.73
C ASN A 204 -9.52 1.69 5.92
N PHE A 205 -10.60 2.40 5.63
CA PHE A 205 -11.55 2.89 6.61
C PHE A 205 -12.27 1.74 7.29
N TYR A 206 -12.41 1.84 8.61
CA TYR A 206 -13.32 1.04 9.40
C TYR A 206 -14.07 1.93 10.38
N MET A 207 -15.37 1.71 10.50
CA MET A 207 -16.23 2.50 11.37
C MET A 207 -15.72 2.46 12.83
N PRO A 208 -15.52 3.61 13.51
CA PRO A 208 -15.16 3.60 14.93
C PRO A 208 -16.17 2.80 15.75
N SER A 209 -15.75 2.09 16.79
CA SER A 209 -16.65 1.26 17.61
C SER A 209 -17.27 2.05 18.77
N TYR A 210 -16.50 2.35 19.81
CA TYR A 210 -16.99 2.86 21.10
C TYR A 210 -17.00 4.40 21.24
N THR A 211 -17.46 5.11 20.23
CA THR A 211 -17.49 6.59 20.26
C THR A 211 -18.83 7.10 20.73
N GLU A 212 -18.82 8.11 21.59
CA GLU A 212 -20.05 8.80 22.00
C GLU A 212 -20.47 9.82 20.94
N LEU A 213 -19.51 10.56 20.36
CA LEU A 213 -19.80 11.67 19.44
C LEU A 213 -20.27 11.24 18.05
N PHE A 214 -19.88 10.04 17.62
CA PHE A 214 -20.30 9.46 16.34
C PHE A 214 -21.32 8.32 16.51
N LYS A 215 -21.89 8.14 17.70
CA LYS A 215 -22.80 7.01 17.95
C LYS A 215 -23.99 7.03 16.98
N TYR A 216 -24.59 8.20 16.80
CA TYR A 216 -25.79 8.37 15.97
C TYR A 216 -25.49 8.38 14.48
N GLU A 217 -24.41 9.04 14.06
CA GLU A 217 -23.99 9.11 12.65
C GLU A 217 -23.73 7.73 12.07
N LYS A 218 -23.16 6.81 12.86
CA LYS A 218 -22.92 5.43 12.42
C LYS A 218 -24.23 4.69 12.15
N GLU A 219 -25.15 4.76 13.11
CA GLU A 219 -26.46 4.12 13.00
C GLU A 219 -27.24 4.71 11.83
N LEU A 220 -27.16 6.03 11.63
CA LEU A 220 -27.78 6.75 10.54
C LEU A 220 -27.23 6.29 9.17
N LEU A 221 -25.91 6.22 9.02
CA LEU A 221 -25.27 5.71 7.79
C LEU A 221 -25.69 4.28 7.46
N TRP A 222 -25.82 3.41 8.46
CA TRP A 222 -26.28 2.03 8.25
C TRP A 222 -27.74 1.99 7.81
N LYS A 223 -28.61 2.79 8.45
CA LYS A 223 -30.03 2.88 8.10
C LYS A 223 -30.24 3.48 6.70
N GLU A 224 -29.49 4.52 6.33
CA GLU A 224 -29.52 5.10 4.98
C GLU A 224 -29.16 4.06 3.92
N TRP A 225 -28.10 3.29 4.18
CA TRP A 225 -27.63 2.26 3.25
C TRP A 225 -28.68 1.17 3.01
N ILE A 226 -29.40 0.76 4.06
CA ILE A 226 -30.51 -0.20 4.04
C ILE A 226 -31.71 0.40 3.29
N ALA A 227 -32.09 1.64 3.64
CA ALA A 227 -33.29 2.30 3.12
C ALA A 227 -33.26 2.53 1.61
N ILE A 228 -32.12 2.96 1.05
CA ILE A 228 -31.99 3.18 -0.41
C ILE A 228 -32.09 1.89 -1.21
N ARG A 229 -31.69 0.77 -0.61
CA ARG A 229 -31.67 -0.53 -1.26
C ARG A 229 -32.93 -1.35 -1.00
N ASN A 230 -33.91 -0.76 -0.29
CA ASN A 230 -35.16 -1.39 0.12
C ASN A 230 -34.94 -2.74 0.82
N LEU A 231 -33.90 -2.82 1.66
CA LEU A 231 -33.57 -4.05 2.39
C LEU A 231 -34.25 -4.07 3.76
N LYS A 232 -34.55 -5.27 4.27
CA LYS A 232 -35.04 -5.49 5.63
C LYS A 232 -33.89 -5.97 6.51
N GLU A 233 -33.68 -5.30 7.66
CA GLU A 233 -32.70 -5.75 8.65
C GLU A 233 -33.25 -6.95 9.43
N VAL A 234 -32.41 -7.98 9.57
CA VAL A 234 -32.73 -9.25 10.21
C VAL A 234 -31.60 -9.66 11.15
N SER A 235 -31.95 -10.38 12.23
CA SER A 235 -30.96 -10.95 13.14
C SER A 235 -30.00 -11.90 12.41
N PRO A 236 -28.68 -11.83 12.67
CA PRO A 236 -27.71 -12.75 12.08
C PRO A 236 -27.83 -14.18 12.64
N VAL A 237 -28.46 -14.33 13.80
CA VAL A 237 -28.63 -15.63 14.47
C VAL A 237 -29.88 -16.32 13.95
N THR A 238 -29.78 -17.64 13.77
CA THR A 238 -30.90 -18.52 13.44
C THR A 238 -32.01 -18.46 14.50
N PRO A 239 -33.28 -18.61 14.09
CA PRO A 239 -34.39 -18.77 15.04
C PRO A 239 -34.18 -19.99 15.95
N LEU A 240 -34.78 -19.97 17.13
CA LEU A 240 -34.69 -21.04 18.13
C LEU A 240 -35.09 -22.42 17.59
N ASP A 241 -35.94 -22.47 16.55
CA ASP A 241 -36.46 -23.70 15.97
C ASP A 241 -35.48 -24.41 15.01
N ASP A 242 -34.40 -23.74 14.59
CA ASP A 242 -33.43 -24.27 13.63
C ASP A 242 -32.07 -24.54 14.31
N HIS A 243 -31.97 -25.69 14.99
CA HIS A 243 -30.81 -26.07 15.81
C HIS A 243 -29.56 -26.47 15.01
N GLU A 244 -29.65 -26.64 13.69
CA GLU A 244 -28.55 -27.17 12.87
C GLU A 244 -27.53 -26.11 12.46
N ARG A 245 -27.89 -24.83 12.46
CA ARG A 245 -27.07 -23.75 11.90
C ARG A 245 -26.89 -22.62 12.89
N VAL A 246 -25.70 -22.01 12.88
CA VAL A 246 -25.35 -20.86 13.73
C VAL A 246 -25.64 -19.53 13.03
N ASP A 247 -25.39 -19.48 11.71
CA ASP A 247 -25.63 -18.30 10.87
C ASP A 247 -26.89 -18.49 10.03
N ARG A 248 -27.78 -17.48 10.05
CA ARG A 248 -29.00 -17.48 9.24
C ARG A 248 -28.70 -17.34 7.75
N ILE A 249 -29.37 -18.14 6.91
CA ILE A 249 -29.43 -17.93 5.46
C ILE A 249 -30.38 -16.77 5.17
N LEU A 250 -29.93 -15.79 4.39
CA LEU A 250 -30.71 -14.60 4.07
C LEU A 250 -31.57 -14.82 2.82
N GLU A 251 -32.82 -14.38 2.90
CA GLU A 251 -33.75 -14.35 1.76
C GLU A 251 -33.49 -13.14 0.85
N GLU A 252 -34.10 -13.13 -0.33
CA GLU A 252 -34.02 -11.99 -1.25
C GLU A 252 -34.64 -10.74 -0.59
N GLY A 253 -33.85 -9.68 -0.46
CA GLY A 253 -34.27 -8.44 0.21
C GLY A 253 -33.94 -8.37 1.71
N GLU A 254 -33.35 -9.42 2.30
CA GLU A 254 -32.89 -9.40 3.69
C GLU A 254 -31.41 -9.05 3.84
N THR A 255 -31.06 -8.40 4.94
CA THR A 255 -29.67 -8.11 5.29
C THR A 255 -29.43 -8.17 6.80
N THR A 256 -28.18 -8.39 7.21
CA THR A 256 -27.78 -8.38 8.61
C THR A 256 -26.86 -7.20 8.90
N LEU A 257 -26.90 -6.68 10.12
CA LEU A 257 -26.06 -5.57 10.55
C LEU A 257 -24.56 -5.75 10.23
N PRO A 258 -23.93 -6.93 10.44
CA PRO A 258 -22.52 -7.13 10.06
C PRO A 258 -22.25 -6.99 8.57
N ILE A 259 -23.20 -7.36 7.70
CA ILE A 259 -23.08 -7.19 6.24
C ILE A 259 -23.20 -5.70 5.90
N VAL A 260 -24.17 -5.02 6.48
CA VAL A 260 -24.39 -3.57 6.30
C VAL A 260 -23.14 -2.78 6.71
N ILE A 261 -22.54 -3.08 7.87
CA ILE A 261 -21.29 -2.44 8.32
C ILE A 261 -20.17 -2.65 7.29
N LYS A 262 -19.97 -3.88 6.82
CA LYS A 262 -18.94 -4.19 5.82
C LYS A 262 -19.16 -3.44 4.51
N LYS A 263 -20.41 -3.33 4.06
CA LYS A 263 -20.77 -2.65 2.80
C LYS A 263 -20.64 -1.14 2.93
N THR A 264 -21.12 -0.56 4.02
CA THR A 264 -20.95 0.86 4.36
C THR A 264 -19.47 1.23 4.41
N ASN A 265 -18.63 0.45 5.10
CA ASN A 265 -17.18 0.67 5.13
C ASN A 265 -16.55 0.65 3.73
N ARG A 266 -17.02 -0.20 2.81
CA ARG A 266 -16.52 -0.26 1.43
C ARG A 266 -16.93 0.97 0.63
N GLU A 267 -18.18 1.42 0.77
CA GLU A 267 -18.70 2.61 0.10
C GLU A 267 -17.97 3.87 0.57
N ILE A 268 -17.73 4.01 1.88
CA ILE A 268 -16.93 5.11 2.43
C ILE A 268 -15.48 5.08 1.90
N ASN A 269 -14.90 3.89 1.72
CA ASN A 269 -13.55 3.77 1.16
C ASN A 269 -13.46 4.23 -0.30
N SER A 270 -14.54 4.17 -1.09
CA SER A 270 -14.53 4.64 -2.48
C SER A 270 -14.63 6.16 -2.63
N GLN A 271 -15.08 6.89 -1.60
CA GLN A 271 -15.35 8.32 -1.68
C GLN A 271 -14.11 9.22 -1.50
N GLY A 272 -13.00 8.68 -0.98
CA GLY A 272 -11.83 9.50 -0.62
C GLY A 272 -12.08 10.45 0.55
N ILE A 273 -11.08 11.26 0.90
CA ILE A 273 -11.19 12.31 1.92
C ILE A 273 -11.02 13.67 1.25
N HIS A 274 -11.76 14.67 1.71
CA HIS A 274 -11.64 16.01 1.18
C HIS A 274 -10.19 16.56 1.28
N PRO A 275 -9.62 17.16 0.21
CA PRO A 275 -8.22 17.58 0.17
C PRO A 275 -7.81 18.54 1.28
N SER A 276 -8.69 19.47 1.67
CA SER A 276 -8.41 20.40 2.77
C SER A 276 -8.23 19.70 4.11
N ILE A 277 -8.98 18.62 4.35
CA ILE A 277 -8.89 17.82 5.58
C ILE A 277 -7.62 16.98 5.57
N LEU A 278 -7.22 16.44 4.41
CA LEU A 278 -5.91 15.78 4.26
C LEU A 278 -4.75 16.75 4.51
N LYS A 279 -4.84 17.97 3.97
CA LYS A 279 -3.85 19.02 4.21
C LYS A 279 -3.78 19.43 5.68
N MET A 280 -4.93 19.66 6.31
CA MET A 280 -5.02 19.91 7.76
C MET A 280 -4.34 18.80 8.57
N PHE A 281 -4.59 17.54 8.24
CA PHE A 281 -4.00 16.42 8.97
C PHE A 281 -2.50 16.27 8.71
N PHE A 282 -2.03 16.56 7.49
CA PHE A 282 -0.61 16.62 7.18
C PHE A 282 0.09 17.73 7.99
N ASP A 283 -0.43 18.95 7.95
CA ASP A 283 0.09 20.10 8.68
C ASP A 283 0.04 19.87 10.19
N PHE A 284 -0.99 19.17 10.68
CA PHE A 284 -1.06 18.73 12.06
C PHE A 284 0.12 17.81 12.43
N LEU A 285 0.50 16.83 11.62
CA LEU A 285 1.66 15.98 11.93
C LEU A 285 3.01 16.68 11.70
N ASN A 286 3.02 17.73 10.87
CA ASN A 286 4.22 18.44 10.44
C ASN A 286 4.63 19.57 11.40
N ILE A 287 5.33 19.20 12.47
CA ILE A 287 5.81 20.16 13.49
C ILE A 287 6.76 21.21 12.92
N GLU A 288 7.66 20.82 12.01
CA GLU A 288 8.69 21.71 11.46
C GLU A 288 8.14 22.65 10.38
N LYS A 289 6.86 22.52 10.00
CA LYS A 289 6.20 23.27 8.91
C LYS A 289 6.96 23.18 7.57
N CYS A 290 7.60 22.04 7.31
CA CYS A 290 8.27 21.79 6.04
C CYS A 290 7.22 21.55 4.94
N GLU A 291 7.11 22.42 3.93
CA GLU A 291 5.97 22.50 3.00
C GLU A 291 5.56 21.20 2.28
N LYS A 292 6.45 20.19 2.16
CA LYS A 292 6.15 18.96 1.39
C LYS A 292 6.62 17.67 2.04
N VAL A 293 7.13 17.70 3.27
CA VAL A 293 7.85 16.57 3.85
C VAL A 293 7.46 16.33 5.31
N LEU A 294 7.13 15.08 5.62
CA LEU A 294 6.83 14.63 6.97
C LEU A 294 7.94 13.70 7.49
N LYS A 295 8.45 13.98 8.69
CA LYS A 295 9.44 13.14 9.40
C LYS A 295 8.74 12.19 10.38
N ARG A 296 9.15 10.93 10.37
CA ARG A 296 8.58 9.85 11.18
C ARG A 296 8.66 10.15 12.68
N ASP A 297 9.84 10.55 13.14
CA ASP A 297 10.12 10.68 14.57
C ASP A 297 9.36 11.86 15.18
N ASN A 298 9.27 12.97 14.45
CA ASN A 298 8.48 14.14 14.85
C ASN A 298 6.99 13.78 14.93
N ALA A 299 6.44 13.15 13.89
CA ALA A 299 5.03 12.75 13.87
C ALA A 299 4.69 11.74 14.97
N PHE A 300 5.60 10.79 15.24
CA PHE A 300 5.46 9.84 16.33
C PHE A 300 5.47 10.52 17.68
N LEU A 301 6.44 11.42 17.91
CA LEU A 301 6.58 12.14 19.15
C LEU A 301 5.33 12.98 19.45
N LYS A 302 4.82 13.75 18.47
CA LYS A 302 3.60 14.54 18.64
C LYS A 302 2.42 13.70 19.13
N LEU A 303 2.19 12.56 18.47
CA LEU A 303 1.10 11.66 18.83
C LEU A 303 1.32 10.99 20.20
N GLU A 304 2.57 10.67 20.56
CA GLU A 304 2.87 10.14 21.89
C GLU A 304 2.67 11.18 23.00
N THR A 305 3.07 12.43 22.79
CA THR A 305 2.87 13.51 23.75
C THR A 305 1.38 13.75 24.00
N ILE A 306 0.58 13.85 22.94
CA ILE A 306 -0.88 13.98 23.05
C ILE A 306 -1.47 12.79 23.81
N LYS A 307 -1.06 11.57 23.46
CA LYS A 307 -1.52 10.35 24.12
C LYS A 307 -1.23 10.35 25.63
N ASN A 308 -0.13 10.95 26.06
CA ASN A 308 0.28 11.00 27.46
C ASN A 308 -0.44 12.09 28.27
N GLN A 309 -0.95 13.15 27.61
CA GLN A 309 -1.65 14.26 28.27
C GLN A 309 -3.16 14.02 28.46
N ILE A 310 -3.75 13.07 27.73
CA ILE A 310 -5.18 12.72 27.87
C ILE A 310 -5.44 12.18 29.27
N LYS A 311 -6.30 12.89 30.02
CA LYS A 311 -6.79 12.47 31.35
C LYS A 311 -7.86 11.38 31.19
N ASN A 312 -7.99 10.48 32.16
CA ASN A 312 -9.00 9.41 32.20
C ASN A 312 -8.89 8.37 31.06
N ARG A 313 -7.68 7.95 30.70
CA ARG A 313 -7.46 6.91 29.70
C ARG A 313 -7.50 5.52 30.33
N GLU A 314 -8.14 4.56 29.68
CA GLU A 314 -8.03 3.15 30.08
C GLU A 314 -6.58 2.65 29.92
N PHE A 315 -6.22 1.64 30.73
CA PHE A 315 -4.90 1.04 30.68
C PHE A 315 -4.64 0.45 29.28
N LEU A 316 -3.48 0.78 28.68
CA LEU A 316 -3.08 0.41 27.31
C LEU A 316 -3.90 1.01 26.15
N GLU A 317 -4.90 1.84 26.41
CA GLU A 317 -5.69 2.43 25.33
C GLU A 317 -4.88 3.46 24.51
N GLY A 318 -5.14 3.54 23.21
CA GLY A 318 -4.62 4.60 22.35
C GLY A 318 -5.32 5.95 22.57
N ILE A 319 -5.27 6.82 21.56
CA ILE A 319 -6.07 8.04 21.53
C ILE A 319 -7.49 7.68 21.05
N ARG A 320 -8.51 7.95 21.87
CA ARG A 320 -9.92 7.67 21.54
C ARG A 320 -10.37 8.51 20.33
N PRO A 321 -11.20 7.95 19.43
CA PRO A 321 -11.72 8.70 18.28
C PRO A 321 -12.45 10.00 18.66
N ASP A 322 -13.13 10.03 19.81
CA ASP A 322 -13.83 11.23 20.29
C ASP A 322 -12.85 12.39 20.56
N TYR A 323 -11.69 12.11 21.18
CA TYR A 323 -10.65 13.12 21.39
C TYR A 323 -10.07 13.63 20.08
N LEU A 324 -9.92 12.76 19.08
CA LEU A 324 -9.46 13.15 17.75
C LEU A 324 -10.46 14.11 17.09
N TYR A 325 -11.75 13.83 17.19
CA TYR A 325 -12.79 14.71 16.66
C TYR A 325 -12.74 16.09 17.32
N ILE A 326 -12.73 16.14 18.66
CA ILE A 326 -12.69 17.41 19.40
C ILE A 326 -11.43 18.22 19.01
N MET A 327 -10.29 17.56 18.90
CA MET A 327 -9.02 18.19 18.51
C MET A 327 -9.05 18.75 17.08
N PHE A 328 -9.69 18.05 16.15
CA PHE A 328 -9.69 18.46 14.73
C PHE A 328 -10.85 19.35 14.35
N ASN A 329 -11.99 19.32 15.04
CA ASN A 329 -13.23 19.98 14.60
C ASN A 329 -13.03 21.46 14.26
N LYS A 330 -12.40 22.24 15.16
CA LYS A 330 -12.17 23.68 14.91
C LYS A 330 -11.28 23.92 13.69
N LYS A 331 -10.13 23.23 13.63
CA LYS A 331 -9.16 23.35 12.53
C LYS A 331 -9.73 22.85 11.21
N ALA A 332 -10.54 21.79 11.23
CA ALA A 332 -11.18 21.24 10.05
C ALA A 332 -12.14 22.26 9.42
N ASN A 333 -12.96 22.93 10.24
CA ASN A 333 -13.84 24.01 9.77
C ASN A 333 -13.07 25.18 9.16
N GLU A 334 -11.95 25.58 9.77
CA GLU A 334 -11.07 26.63 9.23
C GLU A 334 -10.46 26.22 7.87
N TYR A 335 -9.98 24.99 7.73
CA TYR A 335 -9.40 24.51 6.47
C TYR A 335 -10.45 24.27 5.39
N TYR A 336 -11.64 23.82 5.78
CA TYR A 336 -12.74 23.57 4.86
C TYR A 336 -13.33 24.88 4.32
N SER A 337 -13.54 25.88 5.17
CA SER A 337 -14.04 27.20 4.76
C SER A 337 -13.05 27.99 3.89
N ASN A 338 -11.75 27.86 4.14
CA ASN A 338 -10.70 28.52 3.34
C ASN A 338 -10.32 27.75 2.07
N PHE A 339 -11.03 26.67 1.73
CA PHE A 339 -10.69 25.85 0.58
C PHE A 339 -11.03 26.54 -0.74
N ASN A 340 -10.02 26.71 -1.61
CA ASN A 340 -10.21 27.29 -2.93
C ASN A 340 -10.52 26.20 -3.97
N GLU A 341 -11.80 25.91 -4.16
CA GLU A 341 -12.28 24.89 -5.11
C GLU A 341 -11.77 25.12 -6.53
N LYS A 342 -11.81 26.36 -7.03
CA LYS A 342 -11.41 26.70 -8.40
C LYS A 342 -9.94 26.45 -8.68
N GLU A 343 -9.08 26.69 -7.70
CA GLU A 343 -7.65 26.42 -7.81
C GLU A 343 -7.36 24.93 -7.73
N PHE A 344 -8.08 24.22 -6.85
CA PHE A 344 -8.00 22.77 -6.77
C PHE A 344 -8.44 22.09 -8.08
N GLU A 345 -9.55 22.52 -8.68
CA GLU A 345 -10.02 21.99 -9.96
C GLU A 345 -8.99 22.16 -11.08
N LYS A 346 -8.34 23.32 -11.16
CA LYS A 346 -7.27 23.58 -12.14
C LYS A 346 -6.10 22.62 -11.93
N THR A 347 -5.58 22.55 -10.72
CA THR A 347 -4.44 21.66 -10.39
C THR A 347 -4.79 20.18 -10.61
N TYR A 348 -6.03 19.78 -10.31
CA TYR A 348 -6.53 18.44 -10.58
C TYR A 348 -6.58 18.14 -12.07
N GLN A 349 -7.16 19.03 -12.88
CA GLN A 349 -7.22 18.85 -14.34
C GLN A 349 -5.84 18.78 -14.96
N GLU A 350 -4.90 19.62 -14.51
CA GLU A 350 -3.50 19.57 -14.95
C GLU A 350 -2.86 18.21 -14.63
N ALA A 351 -3.07 17.70 -13.42
CA ALA A 351 -2.56 16.39 -13.00
C ALA A 351 -3.19 15.24 -13.82
N VAL A 352 -4.49 15.28 -14.08
CA VAL A 352 -5.19 14.30 -14.90
C VAL A 352 -4.68 14.33 -16.34
N ASN A 353 -4.50 15.52 -16.92
CA ASN A 353 -3.96 15.68 -18.26
C ASN A 353 -2.54 15.14 -18.36
N TYR A 354 -1.69 15.44 -17.38
CA TYR A 354 -0.35 14.90 -17.29
C TYR A 354 -0.34 13.37 -17.21
N ASN A 355 -1.18 12.78 -16.36
CA ASN A 355 -1.31 11.32 -16.22
C ASN A 355 -1.81 10.66 -17.51
N ASN A 356 -2.77 11.27 -18.19
CA ASN A 356 -3.27 10.79 -19.48
C ASN A 356 -2.18 10.83 -20.56
N MET A 357 -1.38 11.90 -20.61
CA MET A 357 -0.26 12.03 -21.55
C MET A 357 0.83 10.99 -21.27
N THR A 358 1.22 10.80 -20.01
CA THR A 358 2.22 9.79 -19.65
C THR A 358 1.75 8.37 -19.94
N GLN A 359 0.48 8.03 -19.65
CA GLN A 359 -0.09 6.73 -20.00
C GLN A 359 -0.12 6.51 -21.52
N LYS A 360 -0.50 7.54 -22.31
CA LYS A 360 -0.43 7.48 -23.77
C LYS A 360 1.00 7.19 -24.24
N MET A 361 1.99 7.94 -23.76
CA MET A 361 3.41 7.71 -24.10
C MET A 361 3.89 6.29 -23.72
N ILE A 362 3.47 5.76 -22.57
CA ILE A 362 3.80 4.39 -22.15
C ILE A 362 3.15 3.38 -23.12
N SER A 363 1.89 3.59 -23.49
CA SER A 363 1.16 2.72 -24.41
C SER A 363 1.77 2.72 -25.81
N GLU A 364 2.14 3.89 -26.34
CA GLU A 364 2.80 4.07 -27.63
C GLU A 364 4.19 3.42 -27.64
N ASN A 365 4.97 3.62 -26.57
CA ASN A 365 6.27 2.94 -26.42
C ASN A 365 6.12 1.41 -26.39
N SER A 366 5.06 0.90 -25.75
CA SER A 366 4.77 -0.54 -25.73
C SER A 366 4.42 -1.07 -27.12
N LEU A 367 3.64 -0.29 -27.88
CA LEU A 367 3.23 -0.61 -29.25
C LEU A 367 4.41 -0.57 -30.21
N TYR A 368 5.25 0.46 -30.10
CA TYR A 368 6.51 0.57 -30.86
C TYR A 368 7.43 -0.63 -30.62
N LYS A 369 7.59 -1.07 -29.36
CA LYS A 369 8.39 -2.27 -29.03
C LYS A 369 7.82 -3.53 -29.70
N LYS A 370 6.49 -3.67 -29.80
CA LYS A 370 5.84 -4.79 -30.50
C LYS A 370 6.09 -4.72 -32.01
N GLN A 371 5.87 -3.56 -32.62
CA GLN A 371 6.11 -3.33 -34.05
C GLN A 371 7.56 -3.59 -34.43
N ARG A 372 8.52 -3.10 -33.62
CA ARG A 372 9.96 -3.35 -33.84
C ARG A 372 10.30 -4.85 -33.80
N LYS A 373 9.69 -5.62 -32.90
CA LYS A 373 9.88 -7.09 -32.85
C LYS A 373 9.33 -7.75 -34.11
N GLN A 374 8.10 -7.41 -34.51
CA GLN A 374 7.49 -7.92 -35.73
C GLN A 374 8.33 -7.59 -36.98
N PHE A 375 8.80 -6.35 -37.08
CA PHE A 375 9.69 -5.93 -38.16
C PHE A 375 11.02 -6.71 -38.16
N SER A 376 11.61 -6.93 -36.98
CA SER A 376 12.83 -7.75 -36.85
C SER A 376 12.60 -9.21 -37.25
N GLU A 377 11.45 -9.78 -36.92
CA GLU A 377 11.10 -11.15 -37.34
C GLU A 377 10.84 -11.24 -38.83
N GLN A 378 10.14 -10.27 -39.41
CA GLN A 378 9.90 -10.19 -40.85
C GLN A 378 11.21 -10.04 -41.63
N THR A 379 12.10 -9.15 -41.18
CA THR A 379 13.43 -8.98 -41.78
C THR A 379 14.32 -10.20 -41.62
N LYS A 380 14.30 -10.88 -40.48
CA LYS A 380 14.98 -12.18 -40.32
C LYS A 380 14.44 -13.23 -41.28
N LYS A 381 13.11 -13.35 -41.39
CA LYS A 381 12.47 -14.29 -42.34
C LYS A 381 12.83 -13.96 -43.79
N SER A 382 12.82 -12.68 -44.18
CA SER A 382 13.20 -12.29 -45.54
C SER A 382 14.69 -12.54 -45.80
N LEU A 383 15.58 -12.23 -44.85
CA LEU A 383 17.00 -12.55 -44.96
C LEU A 383 17.23 -14.05 -45.12
N MET A 384 16.57 -14.88 -44.30
CA MET A 384 16.68 -16.34 -44.42
C MET A 384 16.23 -16.84 -45.79
N LYS A 385 15.20 -16.25 -46.42
CA LYS A 385 14.81 -16.58 -47.79
C LYS A 385 15.90 -16.27 -48.83
N PHE A 386 16.73 -15.25 -48.62
CA PHE A 386 17.87 -14.95 -49.50
C PHE A 386 19.04 -15.93 -49.29
N TYR A 387 19.19 -16.45 -48.06
CA TYR A 387 20.20 -17.46 -47.72
C TYR A 387 19.70 -18.90 -47.86
N ASP A 388 18.44 -19.13 -48.26
CA ASP A 388 17.91 -20.44 -48.62
C ASP A 388 18.57 -20.91 -49.93
N ILE A 389 19.81 -21.40 -49.80
CA ILE A 389 20.44 -22.27 -50.78
C ILE A 389 19.56 -23.51 -50.84
N GLN A 390 19.06 -23.88 -52.02
CA GLN A 390 18.35 -25.14 -52.18
C GLN A 390 19.30 -26.28 -51.76
N LEU A 391 19.09 -26.82 -50.55
CA LEU A 391 19.86 -27.93 -50.03
C LEU A 391 19.78 -29.08 -51.05
N PRO A 392 20.92 -29.61 -51.54
CA PRO A 392 20.93 -30.72 -52.48
C PRO A 392 20.04 -31.85 -51.98
N SER A 393 19.29 -32.49 -52.89
CA SER A 393 18.32 -33.54 -52.58
C SER A 393 18.88 -34.62 -51.63
N PHE A 394 20.16 -34.96 -51.80
CA PHE A 394 20.88 -35.92 -50.96
C PHE A 394 20.91 -35.55 -49.46
N PHE A 395 21.00 -34.26 -49.11
CA PHE A 395 21.02 -33.84 -47.70
C PHE A 395 19.65 -34.05 -47.02
N LYS A 396 18.56 -33.90 -47.78
CA LYS A 396 17.20 -34.17 -47.28
C LYS A 396 17.00 -35.66 -47.00
N GLU A 397 17.54 -36.53 -47.86
CA GLU A 397 17.52 -37.98 -47.63
C GLU A 397 18.37 -38.40 -46.44
N TYR A 398 19.54 -37.77 -46.26
CA TYR A 398 20.40 -38.00 -45.09
C TYR A 398 19.69 -37.63 -43.78
N ILE A 399 19.00 -36.49 -43.72
CA ILE A 399 18.22 -36.09 -42.54
C ILE A 399 17.11 -37.10 -42.25
N LYS A 400 16.35 -37.53 -43.26
CA LYS A 400 15.29 -38.55 -43.09
C LYS A 400 15.84 -39.86 -42.51
N LYS A 401 16.95 -40.37 -43.04
CA LYS A 401 17.62 -41.57 -42.49
C LYS A 401 18.08 -41.37 -41.05
N LYS A 402 18.56 -40.18 -40.71
CA LYS A 402 18.98 -39.83 -39.34
C LYS A 402 17.79 -39.81 -38.38
N GLU A 403 16.66 -39.23 -38.79
CA GLU A 403 15.42 -39.21 -38.00
C GLU A 403 14.84 -40.62 -37.78
N GLU A 404 14.85 -41.47 -38.81
CA GLU A 404 14.46 -42.87 -38.71
C GLU A 404 15.35 -43.64 -37.71
N ASN A 405 16.66 -43.41 -37.75
CA ASN A 405 17.59 -43.97 -36.77
C ASN A 405 17.31 -43.49 -35.35
N TYR A 406 16.98 -42.21 -35.15
CA TYR A 406 16.59 -41.71 -33.83
C TYR A 406 15.29 -42.36 -33.33
N LYS A 407 14.30 -42.57 -34.20
CA LYS A 407 13.06 -43.28 -33.84
C LYS A 407 13.35 -44.73 -33.41
N LEU A 408 14.25 -45.42 -34.12
CA LEU A 408 14.69 -46.77 -33.76
C LEU A 408 15.39 -46.80 -32.40
N ILE A 409 16.27 -45.84 -32.12
CA ILE A 409 16.97 -45.72 -30.83
C ILE A 409 15.97 -45.45 -29.70
N GLN A 410 15.02 -44.52 -29.89
CA GLN A 410 13.98 -44.25 -28.91
C GLN A 410 13.09 -45.48 -28.63
N ALA A 411 12.71 -46.22 -29.66
CA ALA A 411 11.97 -47.48 -29.51
C ALA A 411 12.75 -48.53 -28.71
N ARG A 412 14.06 -48.63 -28.94
CA ARG A 412 14.95 -49.55 -28.19
C ARG A 412 15.07 -49.16 -26.71
N ILE A 413 15.21 -47.87 -26.42
CA ILE A 413 15.23 -47.35 -25.05
C ILE A 413 13.90 -47.66 -24.34
N LYS A 414 12.76 -47.43 -25.01
CA LYS A 414 11.44 -47.71 -24.47
C LYS A 414 11.27 -49.19 -24.10
N ARG A 415 11.62 -50.11 -25.00
CA ARG A 415 11.62 -51.57 -24.72
C ARG A 415 12.51 -51.94 -23.53
N MET A 416 13.67 -51.30 -23.40
CA MET A 416 14.58 -51.56 -22.28
C MET A 416 13.97 -51.12 -20.94
N ILE A 417 13.31 -49.97 -20.92
CA ILE A 417 12.58 -49.45 -19.76
C ILE A 417 11.43 -50.40 -19.40
N ASP A 418 10.61 -50.79 -20.37
CA ASP A 418 9.46 -51.68 -20.17
C ASP A 418 9.88 -53.05 -19.63
N ASN A 419 10.94 -53.64 -20.19
CA ASN A 419 11.51 -54.90 -19.68
C ASN A 419 12.05 -54.78 -18.25
N LYS A 420 12.63 -53.63 -17.89
CA LYS A 420 13.08 -53.37 -16.51
C LYS A 420 11.90 -53.27 -15.55
N TYR A 421 10.79 -52.66 -15.97
CA TYR A 421 9.55 -52.61 -15.19
C TYR A 421 8.91 -53.99 -15.03
N LEU A 422 8.84 -54.79 -16.11
CA LEU A 422 8.35 -56.17 -16.08
C LEU A 422 9.14 -57.05 -15.12
N LYS A 423 10.48 -57.02 -15.18
CA LYS A 423 11.34 -57.74 -14.23
C LYS A 423 11.13 -57.30 -12.77
N ARG A 424 10.90 -56.01 -12.52
CA ARG A 424 10.58 -55.48 -11.18
C ARG A 424 9.18 -55.86 -10.70
N LYS A 425 8.23 -56.05 -11.62
CA LYS A 425 6.89 -56.55 -11.31
C LYS A 425 6.94 -58.03 -10.97
N GLN A 426 7.60 -58.85 -11.80
CA GLN A 426 7.85 -60.27 -11.54
C GLN A 426 8.53 -60.50 -10.18
N ARG A 427 9.59 -59.75 -9.85
CA ARG A 427 10.24 -59.84 -8.52
C ARG A 427 9.35 -59.44 -7.35
N ARG A 428 8.38 -58.55 -7.57
CA ARG A 428 7.39 -58.17 -6.53
C ARG A 428 6.36 -59.28 -6.36
N ASP A 429 5.89 -59.84 -7.47
CA ASP A 429 4.94 -60.94 -7.48
C ASP A 429 5.58 -62.22 -6.87
N GLU A 430 6.83 -62.54 -7.21
CA GLU A 430 7.63 -63.62 -6.60
C GLU A 430 7.84 -63.40 -5.09
N LYS A 431 8.15 -62.17 -4.64
CA LYS A 431 8.26 -61.86 -3.21
C LYS A 431 6.93 -61.94 -2.47
N ALA A 432 5.81 -61.62 -3.12
CA ALA A 432 4.48 -61.78 -2.56
C ALA A 432 4.09 -63.28 -2.45
N LEU A 433 4.55 -64.11 -3.39
CA LEU A 433 4.42 -65.58 -3.37
C LEU A 433 5.33 -66.25 -2.32
N LEU A 434 6.53 -65.70 -2.07
CA LEU A 434 7.51 -66.21 -1.10
C LEU A 434 7.38 -65.61 0.32
N GLY A 435 6.39 -64.75 0.56
CA GLY A 435 6.17 -64.05 1.82
C GLY A 435 5.36 -64.79 2.89
N ASN A 436 5.02 -66.07 2.67
CA ASN A 436 4.22 -66.90 3.59
C ASN A 436 4.96 -68.18 4.03
N THR A 437 6.24 -68.08 4.40
CA THR A 437 6.95 -69.16 5.12
C THR A 437 7.95 -68.58 6.14
N PRO A 438 7.83 -68.93 7.44
CA PRO A 438 8.75 -68.45 8.47
C PRO A 438 10.08 -69.24 8.49
N ALA A 439 11.11 -68.53 8.95
CA ALA A 439 12.54 -68.83 8.97
C ALA A 439 13.01 -70.25 9.38
N ALA A 440 14.07 -70.71 8.70
CA ALA A 440 15.13 -71.58 9.23
C ALA A 440 16.41 -71.31 8.42
N LEU A 441 17.44 -70.73 9.04
CA LEU A 441 18.66 -71.43 9.44
C LEU A 441 19.42 -72.04 8.24
N GLU A 442 20.47 -71.34 7.79
CA GLU A 442 21.85 -71.78 8.03
C GLU A 442 22.82 -70.86 7.29
N ALA A 443 23.77 -70.33 8.05
CA ALA A 443 24.95 -69.69 7.53
C ALA A 443 25.99 -70.77 7.23
N SER A 444 26.57 -70.76 6.04
CA SER A 444 27.92 -71.28 5.84
C SER A 444 28.64 -70.38 4.84
N GLY A 445 29.73 -69.80 5.30
CA GLY A 445 30.58 -68.94 4.50
C GLY A 445 31.43 -69.75 3.52
N HIS A 446 31.93 -69.07 2.49
CA HIS A 446 33.36 -69.06 2.25
C HIS A 446 33.72 -67.87 1.34
N LYS A 447 34.82 -67.24 1.72
CA LYS A 447 35.56 -66.20 1.00
C LYS A 447 36.36 -66.82 -0.16
N THR A 448 36.66 -65.94 -1.14
CA THR A 448 37.86 -65.89 -2.01
C THR A 448 38.00 -67.04 -3.03
N ASP A 449 38.33 -66.81 -4.30
CA ASP A 449 39.56 -66.18 -4.78
C ASP A 449 39.47 -65.56 -6.19
N LEU A 450 40.49 -64.76 -6.48
CA LEU A 450 40.83 -64.12 -7.75
C LEU A 450 41.21 -65.13 -8.85
N ALA A 451 40.77 -64.85 -10.07
CA ALA A 451 41.58 -64.76 -11.30
C ALA A 451 40.75 -64.13 -12.42
#